data_AF-A0A2D5V056-F1
#
_entry.id   AF-A0A2D5V056-F1
#
_cell.length_a   1.000
_cell.length_b   1.000
_cell.length_c   1.000
_cell.angle_alpha   90.00
_cell.angle_beta   90.00
_cell.angle_gamma   90.00
#
_symmetry.space_group_name_H-M   'P 1'
#
loop_
_entity.id
_entity.type
_entity.pdbx_description
1 polymer ?
#
loop_
_entity_poly.entity_id
_entity_poly.type
_entity_poly.pdbx_seq_one_letter_code
_entity_poly.pdbx_strand_id
1 'polypeptide(L)'
;MADALPLEESLFDTPIELPKNPYWEVFKCFGRDESIALLINTGGTAAMDLFIDSDLVNALGGPVSRRSRDLILSTTGPVVEKAGFFPAHIKDAWAEYKAAPKEEQDGFTTYLKGGLKRGGKSLLEDILIHDPLYVAMMMGGLHLWPGTPPVILSVSSFIAAVGIVAVAEVTATEALYHRFKRNLKKRNFGTEKYLESRFLISKEKDPQAIIDTFMEVDEFGLSEQRTAHYHDRYLDTSLPIYNGRTPRLRIRRRDREEGGHIQTAQIIYKKATELAQKNPEQFRYFPQEKQKLYFMLDQEMPESLEEIEDPQARRILQRAQASERTADIEFERTVANNPETLLISTDKVHQGNSRLFYVAEVKVYKDTGLLRKAMRLIMNKFPVVQTTYGKQEIALANTI
;
A
#
# COMPACT_ATOMS: atom_id res chain seq x y z
N MET A 1 4.80 25.45 -30.81
CA MET A 1 4.07 24.18 -30.97
C MET A 1 4.95 23.14 -30.32
N ALA A 2 4.60 22.71 -29.11
CA ALA A 2 5.31 21.64 -28.44
C ALA A 2 4.69 20.33 -28.94
N ASP A 3 5.46 19.55 -29.68
CA ASP A 3 5.05 18.23 -30.14
C ASP A 3 4.85 17.35 -28.91
N ALA A 4 3.60 16.98 -28.64
CA ALA A 4 3.27 15.96 -27.66
C ALA A 4 3.84 14.63 -28.17
N LEU A 5 4.79 14.05 -27.42
CA LEU A 5 5.26 12.69 -27.66
C LEU A 5 4.05 11.74 -27.71
N PRO A 6 4.02 10.75 -28.62
CA PRO A 6 2.96 9.76 -28.62
C PRO A 6 2.93 9.07 -27.25
N LEU A 7 1.79 9.15 -26.57
CA LEU A 7 1.58 8.77 -25.16
C LEU A 7 1.97 7.31 -24.77
N GLU A 8 2.25 6.46 -25.77
CA GLU A 8 2.94 5.19 -25.53
C GLU A 8 4.36 5.42 -24.99
N GLU A 9 5.13 6.37 -25.53
CA GLU A 9 6.46 6.71 -25.00
C GLU A 9 6.40 7.16 -23.53
N SER A 10 5.36 7.90 -23.12
CA SER A 10 5.26 8.38 -21.73
C SER A 10 5.00 7.25 -20.72
N LEU A 11 4.23 6.22 -21.08
CA LEU A 11 4.03 5.04 -20.23
C LEU A 11 5.23 4.09 -20.24
N PHE A 12 6.00 4.04 -21.33
CA PHE A 12 7.27 3.31 -21.41
C PHE A 12 8.33 3.95 -20.51
N ASP A 13 8.28 5.27 -20.34
CA ASP A 13 9.19 6.04 -19.49
C ASP A 13 8.71 6.21 -18.03
N THR A 14 7.49 5.75 -17.72
CA THR A 14 6.95 5.88 -16.36
C THR A 14 7.56 4.81 -15.44
N PRO A 15 8.22 5.21 -14.33
CA PRO A 15 8.87 4.26 -13.44
C PRO A 15 7.86 3.34 -12.74
N ILE A 16 8.26 2.09 -12.52
CA ILE A 16 7.44 1.15 -11.74
C ILE A 16 7.41 1.58 -10.27
N GLU A 17 6.22 1.99 -9.81
CA GLU A 17 6.00 2.34 -8.41
C GLU A 17 5.80 1.10 -7.55
N LEU A 18 6.73 0.89 -6.62
CA LEU A 18 6.58 -0.13 -5.58
C LEU A 18 5.86 0.46 -4.37
N PRO A 19 4.96 -0.32 -3.73
CA PRO A 19 4.38 0.09 -2.46
C PRO A 19 5.51 0.30 -1.46
N LYS A 20 5.43 1.41 -0.74
CA LYS A 20 6.39 1.74 0.30
C LYS A 20 6.35 0.67 1.40
N ASN A 21 7.50 0.43 2.03
CA ASN A 21 7.59 -0.54 3.12
C ASN A 21 6.67 -0.09 4.28
N PRO A 22 5.72 -0.94 4.75
CA PRO A 22 4.73 -0.53 5.74
C PRO A 22 5.38 -0.15 7.08
N TYR A 23 6.43 -0.83 7.52
CA TYR A 23 7.18 -0.46 8.72
C TYR A 23 7.86 0.89 8.57
N TRP A 24 8.39 1.17 7.38
CA TRP A 24 9.04 2.44 7.08
C TRP A 24 8.04 3.58 6.95
N GLU A 25 6.82 3.32 6.46
CA GLU A 25 5.78 4.35 6.42
C GLU A 25 5.31 4.71 7.83
N VAL A 26 5.17 3.73 8.73
CA VAL A 26 4.96 4.03 10.16
C VAL A 26 6.14 4.86 10.66
N PHE A 27 7.37 4.39 10.46
CA PHE A 27 8.58 5.12 10.87
C PHE A 27 8.69 6.52 10.26
N LYS A 28 8.16 6.80 9.07
CA LYS A 28 8.17 8.14 8.45
C LYS A 28 7.06 9.05 8.96
N CYS A 29 5.87 8.51 9.16
CA CYS A 29 4.78 9.23 9.82
C CYS A 29 5.24 9.71 11.20
N PHE A 30 6.09 8.93 11.85
CA PHE A 30 6.82 9.33 13.05
C PHE A 30 8.07 10.20 12.72
N GLY A 31 8.92 9.84 11.76
CA GLY A 31 10.35 10.20 11.72
C GLY A 31 10.80 11.66 11.55
N ARG A 32 10.06 12.57 10.89
CA ARG A 32 10.49 13.99 10.82
C ARG A 32 10.24 14.69 12.16
N ASP A 33 9.02 14.56 12.64
CA ASP A 33 8.61 15.13 13.93
C ASP A 33 9.28 14.35 15.07
N GLU A 34 9.63 13.09 14.86
CA GLU A 34 10.28 12.25 15.86
C GLU A 34 11.80 12.34 15.92
N SER A 35 12.50 12.71 14.85
CA SER A 35 13.91 13.09 15.00
C SER A 35 14.03 14.34 15.89
N ILE A 36 13.07 15.25 15.76
CA ILE A 36 12.93 16.43 16.62
C ILE A 36 12.46 16.01 18.01
N ALA A 37 11.46 15.13 18.12
CA ALA A 37 10.97 14.61 19.40
C ALA A 37 12.07 13.88 20.17
N LEU A 38 12.85 13.02 19.52
CA LEU A 38 14.00 12.33 20.10
C LEU A 38 15.01 13.34 20.64
N LEU A 39 15.35 14.39 19.88
CA LEU A 39 16.26 15.44 20.34
C LEU A 39 15.69 16.21 21.53
N ILE A 40 14.40 16.56 21.50
CA ILE A 40 13.70 17.26 22.58
C ILE A 40 13.62 16.38 23.84
N ASN A 41 13.27 15.11 23.67
CA ASN A 41 13.11 14.12 24.73
C ASN A 41 14.46 13.80 25.38
N THR A 42 15.50 13.54 24.56
CA THR A 42 16.86 13.27 25.02
C THR A 42 17.46 14.51 25.71
N GLY A 43 17.31 15.70 25.10
CA GLY A 43 17.81 16.96 25.67
C GLY A 43 17.07 17.37 26.95
N GLY A 44 15.75 17.19 26.98
CA GLY A 44 14.92 17.41 28.16
C GLY A 44 15.28 16.46 29.30
N THR A 45 15.48 15.18 29.00
CA THR A 45 15.93 14.17 29.96
C THR A 45 17.32 14.51 30.49
N ALA A 46 18.26 14.91 29.63
CA ALA A 46 19.61 15.34 30.05
C ALA A 46 19.57 16.58 30.97
N ALA A 47 18.78 17.59 30.61
CA ALA A 47 18.62 18.81 31.40
C ALA A 47 17.97 18.51 32.76
N MET A 48 16.98 17.61 32.79
CA MET A 48 16.31 17.21 34.03
C MET A 48 17.22 16.38 34.94
N ASP A 49 18.03 15.48 34.37
CA ASP A 49 19.04 14.71 35.12
C ASP A 49 20.03 15.65 35.81
N LEU A 50 20.57 16.63 35.08
CA LEU A 50 21.44 17.67 35.64
C LEU A 50 20.74 18.56 36.68
N PHE A 51 19.45 18.86 36.48
CA PHE A 51 18.69 19.71 37.39
C PHE A 51 18.37 19.00 38.72
N ILE A 52 17.95 17.74 38.67
CA ILE A 52 17.66 16.92 39.87
C ILE A 52 18.93 16.75 40.71
N ASP A 53 20.07 16.57 40.06
CA ASP A 53 21.36 16.39 40.72
C ASP A 53 22.03 17.73 41.12
N SER A 54 21.37 18.88 40.90
CA SER A 54 21.92 20.20 41.21
C SER A 54 21.85 20.56 42.71
N ASP A 55 22.87 21.28 43.19
CA ASP A 55 22.96 21.76 44.57
C ASP A 55 21.76 22.62 44.99
N LEU A 56 21.13 23.31 44.04
CA LEU A 56 19.96 24.16 44.28
C LEU A 56 18.73 23.34 44.70
N VAL A 57 18.45 22.24 43.99
CA VAL A 57 17.31 21.35 44.30
C VAL A 57 17.55 20.63 45.63
N ASN A 58 18.78 20.15 45.82
CA ASN A 58 19.19 19.50 47.06
C ASN A 58 19.14 20.46 48.27
N ALA A 59 19.44 21.75 48.08
CA ALA A 59 19.36 22.77 49.12
C ALA A 59 17.92 23.20 49.46
N LEU A 60 17.01 23.22 48.49
CA LEU A 60 15.63 23.70 48.67
C LEU A 60 14.65 22.60 49.10
N GLY A 61 14.87 21.35 48.69
CA GLY A 61 13.92 20.24 48.89
C GLY A 61 14.50 18.97 49.49
N GLY A 62 15.83 18.92 49.72
CA GLY A 62 16.53 17.69 50.13
C GLY A 62 16.74 16.70 48.97
N PRO A 63 17.51 15.61 49.19
CA PRO A 63 17.83 14.64 48.15
C PRO A 63 16.58 13.90 47.67
N VAL A 64 16.39 13.89 46.35
CA VAL A 64 15.26 13.21 45.71
C VAL A 64 15.40 11.69 45.85
N SER A 65 14.35 11.01 46.30
CA SER A 65 14.36 9.55 46.41
C SER A 65 14.63 8.90 45.05
N ARG A 66 15.33 7.76 45.02
CA ARG A 66 15.63 7.03 43.77
C ARG A 66 14.37 6.74 42.94
N ARG A 67 13.27 6.34 43.60
CA ARG A 67 11.98 6.11 42.91
C ARG A 67 11.41 7.38 42.28
N SER A 68 11.49 8.51 42.98
CA SER A 68 11.03 9.79 42.46
C SER A 68 11.90 10.25 41.29
N ARG A 69 13.22 10.08 41.39
CA ARG A 69 14.18 10.37 40.31
C ARG A 69 13.86 9.53 39.07
N ASP A 70 13.70 8.22 39.22
CA ASP A 70 13.43 7.33 38.09
C ASP A 70 12.08 7.66 37.40
N LEU A 71 11.05 8.01 38.18
CA LEU A 71 9.76 8.43 37.64
C LEU A 71 9.84 9.77 36.90
N ILE A 72 10.53 10.76 37.48
CA ILE A 72 10.70 12.08 36.83
C ILE A 72 11.46 11.91 35.52
N LEU A 73 12.60 11.22 35.53
CA LEU A 73 13.40 10.99 34.32
C LEU A 73 12.65 10.22 33.24
N SER A 74 11.89 9.18 33.60
CA SER A 74 11.12 8.40 32.62
C SER A 74 9.94 9.14 32.01
N THR A 75 9.36 10.12 32.71
CA THR A 75 8.21 10.91 32.22
C THR A 75 8.61 12.24 31.59
N THR A 76 9.80 12.75 31.88
CA THR A 76 10.30 14.05 31.38
C THR A 76 10.26 14.11 29.87
N GLY A 77 10.75 13.06 29.20
CA GLY A 77 10.76 12.95 27.76
C GLY A 77 9.42 13.25 27.09
N PRO A 78 8.39 12.40 27.33
CA PRO A 78 7.03 12.62 26.84
C PRO A 78 6.45 14.00 27.18
N VAL A 79 6.64 14.47 28.42
CA VAL A 79 6.08 15.76 28.87
C VAL A 79 6.71 16.93 28.11
N VAL A 80 8.03 16.97 27.98
CA VAL A 80 8.76 18.04 27.29
C VAL A 80 8.44 18.01 25.79
N GLU A 81 8.32 16.83 25.21
CA GLU A 81 7.94 16.65 23.81
C GLU A 81 6.54 17.22 23.53
N LYS A 82 5.53 16.91 24.37
CA LYS A 82 4.17 17.46 24.18
C LYS A 82 4.12 18.95 24.44
N ALA A 83 4.95 19.48 25.35
CA ALA A 83 5.09 20.92 25.52
C ALA A 83 5.68 21.60 24.26
N GLY A 84 6.54 20.90 23.51
CA GLY A 84 7.08 21.34 22.22
C GLY A 84 6.12 21.21 21.03
N PHE A 85 5.16 20.27 21.09
CA PHE A 85 4.14 20.04 20.07
C PHE A 85 3.27 21.28 19.80
N PHE A 86 2.77 21.95 20.85
CA PHE A 86 1.86 23.09 20.68
C PHE A 86 2.52 24.31 20.00
N PRO A 87 3.72 24.77 20.39
CA PRO A 87 4.42 25.86 19.70
C PRO A 87 4.75 25.55 18.25
N ALA A 88 5.13 24.31 17.92
CA ALA A 88 5.45 23.89 16.56
C ALA A 88 4.22 23.99 15.64
N HIS A 89 3.07 23.46 16.08
CA HIS A 89 1.83 23.54 15.29
C HIS A 89 1.24 24.95 15.21
N ILE A 90 1.46 25.80 16.21
CA ILE A 90 1.11 27.23 16.14
C ILE A 90 1.96 27.93 15.06
N LYS A 91 3.26 27.61 14.99
CA LYS A 91 4.17 28.16 13.97
C LYS A 91 3.80 27.69 12.56
N ASP A 92 3.46 26.41 12.39
CA ASP A 92 3.05 25.86 11.10
C ASP A 92 1.72 26.45 10.64
N ALA A 93 0.74 26.56 11.55
CA ALA A 93 -0.53 27.25 11.26
C ALA A 93 -0.31 28.72 10.88
N TRP A 94 0.69 29.38 11.47
CA TRP A 94 1.03 30.77 11.13
C TRP A 94 1.69 30.89 9.75
N ALA A 95 2.55 29.92 9.39
CA ALA A 95 3.16 29.83 8.08
C ALA A 95 2.11 29.56 6.98
N GLU A 96 1.21 28.59 7.21
CA GLU A 96 0.09 28.29 6.30
C GLU A 96 -0.84 29.49 6.16
N TYR A 97 -1.19 30.16 7.27
CA TYR A 97 -1.99 31.38 7.26
C TYR A 97 -1.33 32.46 6.41
N LYS A 98 -0.01 32.68 6.51
CA LYS A 98 0.71 33.67 5.70
C LYS A 98 0.87 33.29 4.22
N ALA A 99 0.86 32.00 3.90
CA ALA A 99 1.04 31.50 2.54
C ALA A 99 -0.26 31.44 1.73
N ALA A 100 -1.42 31.52 2.38
CA ALA A 100 -2.71 31.49 1.72
C ALA A 100 -2.97 32.75 0.86
N PRO A 101 -3.58 32.62 -0.33
CA PRO A 101 -4.02 33.76 -1.13
C PRO A 101 -4.98 34.65 -0.33
N LYS A 102 -4.76 35.98 -0.34
CA LYS A 102 -5.54 36.94 0.47
C LYS A 102 -7.06 36.88 0.24
N GLU A 103 -7.48 36.42 -0.94
CA GLU A 103 -8.87 36.32 -1.37
C GLU A 103 -9.60 35.09 -0.78
N GLU A 104 -8.85 34.07 -0.34
CA GLU A 104 -9.34 32.81 0.25
C GLU A 104 -8.84 32.61 1.70
N GLN A 105 -8.24 33.64 2.28
CA GLN A 105 -7.57 33.57 3.58
C GLN A 105 -8.59 33.63 4.72
N ASP A 106 -8.89 32.46 5.30
CA ASP A 106 -9.71 32.35 6.51
C ASP A 106 -9.04 32.97 7.74
N GLY A 107 -9.80 33.13 8.83
CA GLY A 107 -9.23 33.55 10.11
C GLY A 107 -8.15 32.57 10.62
N PHE A 108 -7.11 33.08 11.29
CA PHE A 108 -6.01 32.26 11.85
C PHE A 108 -6.49 31.08 12.72
N THR A 109 -7.64 31.24 13.39
CA THR A 109 -8.27 30.18 14.17
C THR A 109 -8.66 28.96 13.34
N THR A 110 -8.99 29.13 12.05
CA THR A 110 -9.27 28.03 11.12
C THR A 110 -8.01 27.24 10.79
N TYR A 111 -6.88 27.91 10.55
CA TYR A 111 -5.58 27.28 10.34
C TYR A 111 -5.06 26.59 11.61
N LEU A 112 -5.22 27.23 12.78
CA LEU A 112 -4.84 26.64 14.06
C LEU A 112 -5.69 25.40 14.39
N LYS A 113 -7.02 25.45 14.18
CA LYS A 113 -7.89 24.28 14.30
C LYS A 113 -7.53 23.21 13.28
N GLY A 114 -7.19 23.59 12.05
CA GLY A 114 -6.74 22.69 10.99
C GLY A 114 -5.44 21.97 11.35
N GLY A 115 -4.45 22.70 11.86
CA GLY A 115 -3.16 22.16 12.32
C GLY A 115 -3.32 21.23 13.52
N LEU A 116 -4.06 21.65 14.54
CA LEU A 116 -4.33 20.82 15.72
C LEU A 116 -5.17 19.58 15.39
N LYS A 117 -6.12 19.66 14.44
CA LYS A 117 -6.92 18.51 14.01
C LYS A 117 -6.11 17.53 13.17
N ARG A 118 -5.16 18.02 12.35
CA ARG A 118 -4.21 17.18 11.59
C ARG A 118 -3.22 16.48 12.53
N GLY A 119 -2.64 17.20 13.50
CA GLY A 119 -1.72 16.62 14.50
C GLY A 119 -2.40 15.84 15.62
N GLY A 120 -3.69 16.05 15.88
CA GLY A 120 -4.39 15.45 17.03
C GLY A 120 -4.60 13.94 16.95
N LYS A 121 -4.64 13.37 15.74
CA LYS A 121 -4.76 11.92 15.56
C LYS A 121 -3.45 11.20 15.87
N SER A 122 -2.32 11.73 15.40
CA SER A 122 -0.99 11.19 15.74
C SER A 122 -0.67 11.41 17.22
N LEU A 123 -1.01 12.57 17.78
CA LEU A 123 -0.82 12.86 19.21
C LEU A 123 -1.57 11.88 20.13
N LEU A 124 -2.78 11.46 19.76
CA LEU A 124 -3.55 10.52 20.58
C LEU A 124 -2.93 9.12 20.55
N GLU A 125 -2.51 8.64 19.37
CA GLU A 125 -1.82 7.35 19.24
C GLU A 125 -0.50 7.33 20.02
N ASP A 126 0.22 8.44 19.99
CA ASP A 126 1.48 8.66 20.67
C ASP A 126 1.32 8.66 22.21
N ILE A 127 0.36 9.43 22.75
CA ILE A 127 0.05 9.46 24.19
C ILE A 127 -0.46 8.10 24.71
N LEU A 128 -1.26 7.39 23.92
CA LEU A 128 -1.90 6.16 24.39
C LEU A 128 -1.02 4.92 24.25
N ILE A 129 -0.03 4.92 23.36
CA ILE A 129 0.72 3.71 23.00
C ILE A 129 2.23 3.93 23.12
N HIS A 130 2.76 4.98 22.50
CA HIS A 130 4.21 5.22 22.46
C HIS A 130 4.74 5.71 23.83
N ASP A 131 4.16 6.78 24.40
CA ASP A 131 4.61 7.36 25.67
C ASP A 131 4.60 6.35 26.84
N PRO A 132 3.56 5.53 27.05
CA PRO A 132 3.56 4.53 28.12
C PRO A 132 4.64 3.46 27.91
N LEU A 133 4.88 3.07 26.66
CA LEU A 133 5.90 2.09 26.30
C LEU A 133 7.30 2.64 26.53
N TYR A 134 7.55 3.89 26.12
CA TYR A 134 8.78 4.62 26.41
C TYR A 134 9.03 4.69 27.93
N VAL A 135 8.04 5.15 28.71
CA VAL A 135 8.16 5.29 30.17
C VAL A 135 8.47 3.94 30.82
N ALA A 136 7.75 2.88 30.42
CA ALA A 136 7.95 1.54 30.97
C ALA A 136 9.36 1.01 30.69
N MET A 137 9.87 1.19 29.46
CA MET A 137 11.23 0.77 29.10
C MET A 137 12.29 1.61 29.78
N MET A 138 12.08 2.92 29.90
CA MET A 138 12.98 3.83 30.57
C MET A 138 13.08 3.50 32.08
N MET A 139 11.94 3.29 32.75
CA MET A 139 11.91 2.84 34.14
C MET A 139 12.58 1.47 34.32
N GLY A 140 12.27 0.51 33.44
CA GLY A 140 12.91 -0.79 33.45
C GLY A 140 14.42 -0.68 33.27
N GLY A 141 14.86 0.20 32.38
CA GLY A 141 16.26 0.49 32.12
C GLY A 141 17.00 1.07 33.32
N LEU A 142 16.42 2.09 33.97
CA LEU A 142 16.97 2.71 35.18
C LEU A 142 17.03 1.74 36.37
N HIS A 143 16.08 0.79 36.42
CA HIS A 143 16.05 -0.23 37.47
C HIS A 143 17.08 -1.35 37.25
N LEU A 144 17.14 -1.91 36.03
CA LEU A 144 17.97 -3.06 35.68
C LEU A 144 19.43 -2.68 35.39
N TRP A 145 19.67 -1.48 34.84
CA TRP A 145 21.01 -0.98 34.50
C TRP A 145 21.26 0.42 35.07
N PRO A 146 21.36 0.56 36.41
CA PRO A 146 21.51 1.86 37.06
C PRO A 146 22.83 2.58 36.75
N GLY A 147 23.84 1.87 36.23
CA GLY A 147 25.10 2.46 35.80
C GLY A 147 25.05 3.05 34.38
N THR A 148 23.97 2.85 33.64
CA THR A 148 23.82 3.40 32.29
C THR A 148 23.31 4.83 32.36
N PRO A 149 23.94 5.80 31.68
CA PRO A 149 23.46 7.17 31.63
C PRO A 149 21.99 7.26 31.18
N PRO A 150 21.12 8.04 31.86
CA PRO A 150 19.71 8.16 31.51
C PRO A 150 19.46 8.62 30.07
N VAL A 151 20.36 9.42 29.52
CA VAL A 151 20.34 9.87 28.12
C VAL A 151 20.43 8.69 27.14
N ILE A 152 21.29 7.71 27.40
CA ILE A 152 21.43 6.52 26.55
C ILE A 152 20.18 5.65 26.64
N LEU A 153 19.63 5.50 27.85
CA LEU A 153 18.40 4.76 28.09
C LEU A 153 17.19 5.45 27.43
N SER A 154 17.13 6.78 27.42
CA SER A 154 16.11 7.57 26.74
C SER A 154 16.14 7.33 25.24
N VAL A 155 17.30 7.49 24.59
CA VAL A 155 17.45 7.24 23.14
C VAL A 155 17.07 5.80 22.77
N SER A 156 17.56 4.83 23.53
CA SER A 156 17.31 3.41 23.26
C SER A 156 15.84 3.04 23.46
N SER A 157 15.21 3.56 24.51
CA SER A 157 13.79 3.33 24.80
C SER A 157 12.90 3.97 23.73
N PHE A 158 13.24 5.18 23.27
CA PHE A 158 12.52 5.83 22.19
C PHE A 158 12.57 5.01 20.89
N ILE A 159 13.77 4.64 20.43
CA ILE A 159 13.94 3.84 19.20
C ILE A 159 13.21 2.49 19.31
N ALA A 160 13.31 1.83 20.47
CA ALA A 160 12.62 0.56 20.72
C ALA A 160 11.10 0.74 20.71
N ALA A 161 10.58 1.83 21.28
CA ALA A 161 9.14 2.09 21.37
C ALA A 161 8.55 2.30 19.98
N VAL A 162 9.18 3.13 19.15
CA VAL A 162 8.80 3.33 17.75
C VAL A 162 8.82 2.01 16.98
N GLY A 163 9.87 1.19 17.18
CA GLY A 163 9.97 -0.12 16.55
C GLY A 163 8.81 -1.06 16.93
N ILE A 164 8.45 -1.10 18.21
CA ILE A 164 7.33 -1.92 18.71
C ILE A 164 5.99 -1.41 18.17
N VAL A 165 5.76 -0.09 18.16
CA VAL A 165 4.54 0.52 17.61
C VAL A 165 4.42 0.17 16.12
N ALA A 166 5.50 0.30 15.35
CA ALA A 166 5.51 -0.10 13.94
C ALA A 166 5.18 -1.59 13.74
N VAL A 167 5.73 -2.48 14.56
CA VAL A 167 5.38 -3.91 14.52
C VAL A 167 3.91 -4.14 14.88
N ALA A 168 3.40 -3.48 15.91
CA ALA A 168 2.01 -3.61 16.35
C ALA A 168 1.03 -3.12 15.27
N GLU A 169 1.28 -1.97 14.66
CA GLU A 169 0.40 -1.39 13.64
C GLU A 169 0.36 -2.24 12.37
N VAL A 170 1.53 -2.66 11.88
CA VAL A 170 1.62 -3.55 10.70
C VAL A 170 0.91 -4.87 10.97
N THR A 171 1.09 -5.44 12.17
CA THR A 171 0.43 -6.69 12.59
C THR A 171 -1.08 -6.54 12.72
N ALA A 172 -1.54 -5.44 13.32
CA ALA A 172 -2.97 -5.14 13.44
C ALA A 172 -3.61 -4.98 12.05
N THR A 173 -2.94 -4.29 11.13
CA THR A 173 -3.37 -4.11 9.74
C THR A 173 -3.46 -5.44 8.98
N GLU A 174 -2.48 -6.35 9.14
CA GLU A 174 -2.58 -7.72 8.60
C GLU A 174 -3.74 -8.49 9.23
N ALA A 175 -3.93 -8.40 10.55
CA ALA A 175 -5.02 -9.10 11.23
C ALA A 175 -6.39 -8.64 10.74
N LEU A 176 -6.56 -7.32 10.51
CA LEU A 176 -7.77 -6.76 9.90
C LEU A 176 -7.99 -7.29 8.48
N TYR A 177 -6.93 -7.36 7.65
CA TYR A 177 -7.01 -7.94 6.31
C TYR A 177 -7.43 -9.41 6.33
N HIS A 178 -6.83 -10.22 7.21
CA HIS A 178 -7.18 -11.62 7.36
C HIS A 178 -8.63 -11.81 7.85
N ARG A 179 -9.07 -10.98 8.81
CA ARG A 179 -10.45 -10.97 9.28
C ARG A 179 -11.43 -10.62 8.17
N PHE A 180 -11.11 -9.59 7.38
CA PHE A 180 -11.88 -9.19 6.21
C PHE A 180 -12.03 -10.34 5.20
N LYS A 181 -10.93 -10.98 4.80
CA LYS A 181 -10.97 -12.13 3.90
C LYS A 181 -11.80 -13.29 4.45
N ARG A 182 -11.60 -13.63 5.73
CA ARG A 182 -12.36 -14.70 6.38
C ARG A 182 -13.85 -14.39 6.42
N ASN A 183 -14.22 -13.13 6.67
CA ASN A 183 -15.62 -12.71 6.64
C ASN A 183 -16.22 -12.80 5.24
N LEU A 184 -15.49 -12.47 4.18
CA LEU A 184 -15.98 -12.65 2.81
C LEU A 184 -16.13 -14.13 2.44
N LYS A 185 -15.17 -14.98 2.80
CA LYS A 185 -15.26 -16.42 2.56
C LYS A 185 -16.48 -17.06 3.24
N LYS A 186 -16.83 -16.60 4.45
CA LYS A 186 -18.05 -17.02 5.17
C LYS A 186 -19.36 -16.60 4.48
N ARG A 187 -19.29 -15.70 3.50
CA ARG A 187 -20.41 -15.14 2.73
C ARG A 187 -20.31 -15.52 1.25
N ASN A 188 -19.81 -16.73 0.99
CA ASN A 188 -19.70 -17.35 -0.33
C ASN A 188 -18.77 -16.67 -1.35
N PHE A 189 -17.90 -15.75 -0.92
CA PHE A 189 -16.83 -15.28 -1.81
C PHE A 189 -15.75 -16.35 -1.95
N GLY A 190 -15.48 -16.76 -3.19
CA GLY A 190 -14.32 -17.53 -3.57
C GLY A 190 -13.04 -16.71 -3.43
N THR A 191 -11.90 -17.39 -3.27
CA THR A 191 -10.59 -16.73 -3.10
C THR A 191 -9.56 -17.34 -4.01
N GLU A 192 -8.84 -16.51 -4.75
CA GLU A 192 -7.74 -16.92 -5.63
C GLU A 192 -6.52 -16.05 -5.33
N LYS A 193 -5.33 -16.68 -5.23
CA LYS A 193 -4.07 -16.00 -4.94
C LYS A 193 -3.01 -16.45 -5.93
N TYR A 194 -2.31 -15.50 -6.53
CA TYR A 194 -1.22 -15.76 -7.49
C TYR A 194 -0.28 -14.56 -7.58
N LEU A 195 0.91 -14.79 -8.14
CA LEU A 195 1.80 -13.74 -8.62
C LEU A 195 1.54 -13.53 -10.11
N GLU A 196 1.54 -12.27 -10.54
CA GLU A 196 1.35 -11.90 -11.93
C GLU A 196 2.40 -10.87 -12.35
N SER A 197 3.04 -11.06 -13.48
CA SER A 197 3.77 -9.99 -14.17
C SER A 197 2.99 -9.54 -15.40
N ARG A 198 2.95 -8.23 -15.63
CA ARG A 198 2.29 -7.63 -16.78
C ARG A 198 3.30 -6.92 -17.66
N PHE A 199 3.10 -7.01 -18.97
CA PHE A 199 3.93 -6.38 -19.98
C PHE A 199 3.04 -5.69 -21.02
N LEU A 200 3.40 -4.46 -21.38
CA LEU A 200 2.83 -3.77 -22.54
C LEU A 200 3.59 -4.26 -23.78
N ILE A 201 2.85 -4.68 -24.80
CA ILE A 201 3.40 -5.17 -26.07
C ILE A 201 3.30 -4.04 -27.09
N SER A 202 4.37 -3.83 -27.85
CA SER A 202 4.33 -2.90 -28.99
C SER A 202 3.24 -3.30 -30.00
N LYS A 203 2.49 -2.30 -30.49
CA LYS A 203 1.42 -2.47 -31.49
C LYS A 203 1.88 -3.11 -32.80
N GLU A 204 3.17 -3.06 -33.10
CA GLU A 204 3.75 -3.57 -34.35
C GLU A 204 3.95 -5.09 -34.36
N LYS A 205 3.67 -5.78 -33.24
CA LYS A 205 3.89 -7.23 -33.10
C LYS A 205 2.59 -7.97 -32.86
N ASP A 206 2.56 -9.19 -33.40
CA ASP A 206 1.48 -10.12 -33.18
C ASP A 206 1.54 -10.68 -31.74
N PRO A 207 0.54 -10.41 -30.89
CA PRO A 207 0.49 -10.99 -29.54
C PRO A 207 0.46 -12.52 -29.55
N GLN A 208 -0.07 -13.16 -30.60
CA GLN A 208 -0.16 -14.62 -30.68
C GLN A 208 1.23 -15.28 -30.64
N ALA A 209 2.23 -14.65 -31.25
CA ALA A 209 3.61 -15.16 -31.24
C ALA A 209 4.18 -15.33 -29.81
N ILE A 210 3.72 -14.54 -28.83
CA ILE A 210 4.10 -14.72 -27.42
C ILE A 210 3.52 -16.01 -26.86
N ILE A 211 2.25 -16.29 -27.14
CA ILE A 211 1.58 -17.52 -26.68
C ILE A 211 2.28 -18.74 -27.28
N ASP A 212 2.52 -18.73 -28.60
CA ASP A 212 3.14 -19.85 -29.32
C ASP A 212 4.55 -20.14 -28.77
N THR A 213 5.36 -19.10 -28.60
CA THR A 213 6.72 -19.22 -28.04
C THR A 213 6.70 -19.80 -26.62
N PHE A 214 5.70 -19.46 -25.80
CA PHE A 214 5.59 -20.01 -24.45
C PHE A 214 5.14 -21.48 -24.47
N MET A 215 4.29 -21.88 -25.41
CA MET A 215 3.84 -23.27 -25.54
C MET A 215 4.94 -24.19 -26.05
N GLU A 216 5.90 -23.68 -26.84
CA GLU A 216 7.07 -24.43 -27.32
C GLU A 216 8.11 -24.72 -26.21
N VAL A 217 8.01 -24.07 -25.05
CA VAL A 217 8.95 -24.25 -23.94
C VAL A 217 8.44 -25.35 -23.01
N ASP A 218 8.97 -26.56 -23.17
CA ASP A 218 8.62 -27.76 -22.37
C ASP A 218 8.59 -27.49 -20.86
N GLU A 219 9.52 -26.67 -20.35
CA GLU A 219 9.61 -26.34 -18.92
C GLU A 219 8.33 -25.67 -18.38
N PHE A 220 7.57 -24.95 -19.22
CA PHE A 220 6.33 -24.30 -18.80
C PHE A 220 5.13 -25.24 -18.82
N GLY A 221 5.22 -26.36 -19.56
CA GLY A 221 4.21 -27.42 -19.58
C GLY A 221 2.81 -26.95 -19.97
N LEU A 222 2.68 -25.95 -20.85
CA LEU A 222 1.40 -25.40 -21.26
C LEU A 222 0.72 -26.32 -22.28
N SER A 223 -0.53 -26.71 -22.03
CA SER A 223 -1.22 -27.72 -22.85
C SER A 223 -2.54 -27.26 -23.44
N GLU A 224 -3.15 -26.21 -22.90
CA GLU A 224 -4.46 -25.73 -23.34
C GLU A 224 -4.35 -24.29 -23.82
N GLN A 225 -4.86 -24.02 -25.03
CA GLN A 225 -5.04 -22.68 -25.56
C GLN A 225 -6.54 -22.38 -25.74
N ARG A 226 -6.97 -21.19 -25.30
CA ARG A 226 -8.36 -20.75 -25.37
C ARG A 226 -8.45 -19.25 -25.64
N THR A 227 -9.49 -18.81 -26.32
CA THR A 227 -9.77 -17.39 -26.56
C THR A 227 -11.15 -17.04 -26.06
N ALA A 228 -11.26 -15.94 -25.31
CA ALA A 228 -12.55 -15.48 -24.80
C ALA A 228 -12.64 -13.96 -24.76
N HIS A 229 -13.86 -13.45 -24.94
CA HIS A 229 -14.18 -12.04 -24.75
C HIS A 229 -14.48 -11.73 -23.28
N TYR A 230 -14.01 -10.58 -22.84
CA TYR A 230 -14.16 -10.07 -21.49
C TYR A 230 -14.71 -8.66 -21.51
N HIS A 231 -15.60 -8.40 -20.56
CA HIS A 231 -16.08 -7.06 -20.24
C HIS A 231 -15.90 -6.83 -18.74
N ASP A 232 -15.04 -5.87 -18.41
CA ASP A 232 -14.77 -5.44 -17.04
C ASP A 232 -15.40 -4.06 -16.81
N ARG A 233 -16.23 -3.95 -15.76
CA ARG A 233 -16.64 -2.65 -15.20
C ARG A 233 -15.92 -2.41 -13.90
N TYR A 234 -15.02 -1.44 -13.89
CA TYR A 234 -14.31 -0.99 -12.71
C TYR A 234 -15.14 0.03 -11.95
N LEU A 235 -15.18 -0.11 -10.63
CA LEU A 235 -15.91 0.76 -9.72
C LEU A 235 -14.91 1.40 -8.76
N ASP A 236 -15.13 2.68 -8.44
CA ASP A 236 -14.37 3.34 -7.38
C ASP A 236 -14.60 2.65 -6.04
N THR A 237 -13.53 2.45 -5.27
CA THR A 237 -13.59 1.67 -4.02
C THR A 237 -13.22 2.49 -2.79
N SER A 238 -13.97 2.28 -1.71
CA SER A 238 -13.73 2.83 -0.37
C SER A 238 -12.99 1.86 0.54
N LEU A 239 -12.57 0.71 0.01
CA LEU A 239 -11.84 -0.30 0.76
C LEU A 239 -10.49 0.23 1.24
N PRO A 240 -10.06 -0.12 2.47
CA PRO A 240 -8.78 0.32 3.00
C PRO A 240 -7.61 -0.37 2.30
N ILE A 241 -6.47 0.32 2.27
CA ILE A 241 -5.17 -0.24 1.86
C ILE A 241 -4.59 -1.03 3.04
N TYR A 242 -4.12 -2.25 2.80
CA TYR A 242 -3.52 -3.10 3.84
C TYR A 242 -2.04 -3.37 3.54
N ASN A 243 -1.13 -2.71 4.24
CA ASN A 243 0.32 -2.93 4.15
C ASN A 243 0.85 -2.96 2.70
N GLY A 244 0.46 -1.94 1.93
CA GLY A 244 0.81 -1.77 0.52
C GLY A 244 -0.07 -2.54 -0.46
N ARG A 245 -1.08 -3.30 0.01
CA ARG A 245 -2.08 -3.93 -0.86
C ARG A 245 -3.16 -2.93 -1.23
N THR A 246 -3.22 -2.56 -2.50
CA THR A 246 -4.23 -1.63 -3.02
C THR A 246 -5.46 -2.39 -3.51
N PRO A 247 -6.68 -2.00 -3.07
CA PRO A 247 -7.90 -2.63 -3.52
C PRO A 247 -8.35 -2.12 -4.88
N ARG A 248 -9.05 -2.98 -5.62
CA ARG A 248 -9.86 -2.66 -6.78
C ARG A 248 -11.18 -3.40 -6.68
N LEU A 249 -12.26 -2.72 -7.06
CA LEU A 249 -13.60 -3.29 -7.17
C LEU A 249 -13.96 -3.36 -8.65
N ARG A 250 -14.45 -4.51 -9.10
CA ARG A 250 -14.98 -4.65 -10.46
C ARG A 250 -16.07 -5.69 -10.58
N ILE A 251 -16.89 -5.54 -11.59
CA ILE A 251 -17.77 -6.58 -12.11
C ILE A 251 -17.16 -7.06 -13.42
N ARG A 252 -17.14 -8.37 -13.65
CA ARG A 252 -16.57 -8.97 -14.85
C ARG A 252 -17.53 -9.97 -15.45
N ARG A 253 -17.74 -9.85 -16.75
CA ARG A 253 -18.28 -10.88 -17.63
C ARG A 253 -17.16 -11.52 -18.46
N ARG A 254 -17.24 -12.83 -18.63
CA ARG A 254 -16.40 -13.63 -19.52
C ARG A 254 -17.30 -14.54 -20.35
N ASP A 255 -17.11 -14.52 -21.65
CA ASP A 255 -17.84 -15.41 -22.56
C ASP A 255 -17.21 -16.81 -22.54
N ARG A 256 -18.04 -17.86 -22.60
CA ARG A 256 -17.57 -19.26 -22.70
C ARG A 256 -17.52 -19.67 -24.17
N GLU A 257 -16.53 -20.52 -24.51
CA GLU A 257 -16.41 -21.12 -25.85
C GLU A 257 -17.63 -21.98 -26.23
N GLU A 258 -18.23 -22.68 -25.26
CA GLU A 258 -19.40 -23.57 -25.45
C GLU A 258 -20.76 -22.83 -25.44
N GLY A 259 -20.74 -21.50 -25.46
CA GLY A 259 -21.93 -20.67 -25.25
C GLY A 259 -22.21 -20.37 -23.77
N GLY A 260 -22.79 -19.19 -23.53
CA GLY A 260 -23.07 -18.68 -22.18
C GLY A 260 -21.95 -17.81 -21.60
N HIS A 261 -22.21 -17.25 -20.42
CA HIS A 261 -21.35 -16.24 -19.78
C HIS A 261 -21.04 -16.63 -18.33
N ILE A 262 -19.85 -16.28 -17.86
CA ILE A 262 -19.49 -16.32 -16.44
C ILE A 262 -19.38 -14.89 -15.96
N GLN A 263 -20.12 -14.60 -14.90
CA GLN A 263 -20.17 -13.27 -14.34
C GLN A 263 -19.76 -13.30 -12.88
N THR A 264 -19.00 -12.29 -12.50
CA THR A 264 -18.44 -12.23 -11.15
C THR A 264 -18.32 -10.80 -10.67
N ALA A 265 -18.68 -10.56 -9.42
CA ALA A 265 -18.27 -9.37 -8.70
C ALA A 265 -16.97 -9.67 -7.95
N GLN A 266 -15.97 -8.78 -8.04
CA GLN A 266 -14.62 -9.06 -7.60
C GLN A 266 -14.02 -7.90 -6.80
N ILE A 267 -13.47 -8.23 -5.64
CA ILE A 267 -12.57 -7.39 -4.86
C ILE A 267 -11.15 -7.94 -5.04
N ILE A 268 -10.26 -7.13 -5.58
CA ILE A 268 -8.90 -7.53 -5.93
C ILE A 268 -7.93 -6.66 -5.14
N TYR A 269 -7.10 -7.30 -4.31
CA TYR A 269 -5.96 -6.64 -3.69
C TYR A 269 -4.71 -6.94 -4.51
N LYS A 270 -4.01 -5.89 -4.97
CA LYS A 270 -2.72 -6.00 -5.67
C LYS A 270 -1.60 -5.41 -4.82
N LYS A 271 -0.43 -6.06 -4.80
CA LYS A 271 0.79 -5.55 -4.20
C LYS A 271 1.97 -5.81 -5.12
N ALA A 272 2.52 -4.75 -5.71
CA ALA A 272 3.74 -4.86 -6.51
C ALA A 272 4.94 -5.16 -5.59
N THR A 273 5.88 -5.95 -6.09
CA THR A 273 7.11 -6.33 -5.40
C THR A 273 8.23 -6.42 -6.41
N GLU A 274 9.47 -6.27 -5.96
CA GLU A 274 10.65 -6.59 -6.76
C GLU A 274 11.19 -7.96 -6.33
N LEU A 275 11.46 -8.84 -7.30
CA LEU A 275 12.19 -10.09 -7.04
C LEU A 275 13.69 -9.79 -6.92
N ALA A 276 14.10 -9.29 -5.76
CA ALA A 276 15.50 -8.99 -5.48
C ALA A 276 16.36 -10.27 -5.45
N GLN A 277 17.54 -10.21 -6.08
CA GLN A 277 18.54 -11.29 -6.09
C GLN A 277 19.89 -10.77 -5.58
N LYS A 278 20.67 -11.69 -5.00
CA LYS A 278 22.05 -11.40 -4.58
C LYS A 278 23.00 -11.20 -5.76
N ASN A 279 22.71 -11.86 -6.88
CA ASN A 279 23.53 -11.80 -8.08
C ASN A 279 22.90 -10.85 -9.10
N PRO A 280 23.71 -10.07 -9.82
CA PRO A 280 23.22 -9.20 -10.88
C PRO A 280 22.60 -10.03 -12.01
N GLU A 281 21.42 -9.63 -12.44
CA GLU A 281 20.72 -10.19 -13.60
C GLU A 281 20.60 -9.13 -14.70
N GLN A 282 20.32 -9.58 -15.93
CA GLN A 282 20.13 -8.70 -17.07
C GLN A 282 18.94 -7.75 -16.89
N PHE A 283 17.90 -8.18 -16.16
CA PHE A 283 16.70 -7.40 -15.90
C PHE A 283 16.36 -7.40 -14.42
N ARG A 284 15.65 -6.34 -14.02
CA ARG A 284 14.91 -6.30 -12.75
C ARG A 284 13.48 -6.77 -13.00
N TYR A 285 12.90 -7.48 -12.04
CA TYR A 285 11.59 -8.12 -12.20
C TYR A 285 10.61 -7.62 -11.15
N PHE A 286 9.48 -7.09 -11.61
CA PHE A 286 8.48 -6.46 -10.76
C PHE A 286 7.08 -7.12 -10.79
N PRO A 287 6.93 -8.36 -10.27
CA PRO A 287 5.62 -9.00 -10.23
C PRO A 287 4.69 -8.37 -9.18
N GLN A 288 3.39 -8.61 -9.36
CA GLN A 288 2.31 -8.21 -8.47
C GLN A 288 1.73 -9.45 -7.79
N GLU A 289 1.72 -9.46 -6.46
CA GLU A 289 0.90 -10.38 -5.69
C GLU A 289 -0.56 -9.95 -5.80
N LYS A 290 -1.40 -10.83 -6.33
CA LYS A 290 -2.82 -10.60 -6.47
C LYS A 290 -3.60 -11.55 -5.58
N GLN A 291 -4.48 -10.97 -4.77
CA GLN A 291 -5.51 -11.69 -4.04
C GLN A 291 -6.87 -11.25 -4.55
N LYS A 292 -7.53 -12.17 -5.27
CA LYS A 292 -8.88 -11.99 -5.78
C LYS A 292 -9.87 -12.63 -4.81
N LEU A 293 -10.90 -11.89 -4.46
CA LEU A 293 -12.05 -12.30 -3.66
C LEU A 293 -13.27 -12.11 -4.57
N TYR A 294 -13.92 -13.17 -4.99
CA TYR A 294 -14.95 -13.09 -6.04
C TYR A 294 -16.24 -13.77 -5.62
N PHE A 295 -17.36 -13.17 -6.02
CA PHE A 295 -18.69 -13.75 -5.90
C PHE A 295 -19.19 -14.09 -7.29
N MET A 296 -19.76 -15.29 -7.46
CA MET A 296 -20.37 -15.71 -8.72
C MET A 296 -21.74 -15.05 -8.84
N LEU A 297 -22.03 -14.42 -9.96
CA LEU A 297 -23.32 -13.81 -10.23
C LEU A 297 -24.15 -14.77 -11.08
N ASP A 298 -25.28 -15.21 -10.54
CA ASP A 298 -26.23 -16.10 -11.22
C ASP A 298 -27.34 -15.30 -11.94
N GLN A 299 -26.97 -14.15 -12.51
CA GLN A 299 -27.86 -13.20 -13.19
C GLN A 299 -27.15 -12.64 -14.44
N GLU A 300 -27.78 -11.71 -15.17
CA GLU A 300 -27.06 -10.91 -16.18
C GLU A 300 -26.17 -9.84 -15.54
N MET A 301 -25.14 -9.38 -16.28
CA MET A 301 -24.11 -8.52 -15.71
C MET A 301 -24.77 -7.19 -15.36
N PRO A 302 -24.89 -6.87 -14.06
CA PRO A 302 -25.72 -5.74 -13.66
C PRO A 302 -25.07 -4.42 -14.09
N GLU A 303 -25.91 -3.41 -14.36
CA GLU A 303 -25.44 -2.07 -14.69
C GLU A 303 -24.78 -1.41 -13.47
N SER A 304 -25.37 -1.65 -12.31
CA SER A 304 -25.01 -1.07 -11.02
C SER A 304 -24.86 -2.14 -9.93
N LEU A 305 -24.34 -1.79 -8.74
CA LEU A 305 -24.27 -2.77 -7.64
C LEU A 305 -25.65 -3.01 -7.01
N GLU A 306 -26.58 -2.08 -7.18
CA GLU A 306 -27.95 -2.10 -6.68
C GLU A 306 -28.78 -3.25 -7.28
N GLU A 307 -28.49 -3.57 -8.53
CA GLU A 307 -29.13 -4.63 -9.34
C GLU A 307 -28.63 -6.04 -9.02
N ILE A 308 -27.64 -6.20 -8.14
CA ILE A 308 -27.23 -7.52 -7.67
C ILE A 308 -28.38 -8.14 -6.86
N GLU A 309 -28.90 -9.27 -7.35
CA GLU A 309 -30.01 -10.04 -6.80
C GLU A 309 -29.69 -10.59 -5.41
N ASP A 310 -28.48 -11.12 -5.21
CA ASP A 310 -28.05 -11.60 -3.90
C ASP A 310 -27.92 -10.40 -2.92
N PRO A 311 -28.80 -10.29 -1.91
CA PRO A 311 -28.86 -9.13 -1.05
C PRO A 311 -27.63 -9.03 -0.14
N GLN A 312 -26.97 -10.15 0.16
CA GLN A 312 -25.78 -10.19 1.00
C GLN A 312 -24.56 -9.69 0.22
N ALA A 313 -24.36 -10.18 -1.00
CA ALA A 313 -23.30 -9.75 -1.90
C ALA A 313 -23.46 -8.28 -2.25
N ARG A 314 -24.67 -7.85 -2.65
CA ARG A 314 -25.02 -6.45 -2.92
C ARG A 314 -24.59 -5.53 -1.79
N ARG A 315 -25.04 -5.82 -0.56
CA ARG A 315 -24.75 -4.99 0.62
C ARG A 315 -23.25 -4.88 0.91
N ILE A 316 -22.47 -5.94 0.67
CA ILE A 316 -21.02 -5.92 0.88
C ILE A 316 -20.33 -5.07 -0.17
N LEU A 317 -20.70 -5.25 -1.43
CA LEU A 317 -20.07 -4.60 -2.57
C LEU A 317 -20.40 -3.10 -2.60
N GLN A 318 -21.66 -2.72 -2.31
CA GLN A 318 -22.06 -1.32 -2.16
C GLN A 318 -21.27 -0.60 -1.05
N ARG A 319 -21.04 -1.27 0.09
CA ARG A 319 -20.19 -0.72 1.16
C ARG A 319 -18.72 -0.59 0.77
N ALA A 320 -18.28 -1.35 -0.23
CA ALA A 320 -16.94 -1.30 -0.77
C ALA A 320 -16.79 -0.26 -1.89
N GLN A 321 -17.91 0.29 -2.40
CA GLN A 321 -17.93 1.33 -3.42
C GLN A 321 -17.73 2.71 -2.76
N ALA A 322 -16.99 3.60 -3.42
CA ALA A 322 -16.79 4.98 -2.97
C ALA A 322 -17.64 5.99 -3.75
N SER A 323 -17.87 5.75 -5.04
CA SER A 323 -18.63 6.65 -5.91
C SER A 323 -19.35 5.84 -6.99
N GLU A 324 -20.36 6.44 -7.62
CA GLU A 324 -21.07 5.86 -8.78
C GLU A 324 -20.25 5.89 -10.08
N ARG A 325 -19.03 6.45 -10.06
CA ARG A 325 -18.17 6.49 -11.24
C ARG A 325 -17.74 5.08 -11.63
N THR A 326 -17.91 4.77 -12.91
CA THR A 326 -17.52 3.51 -13.51
C THR A 326 -16.52 3.72 -14.64
N ALA A 327 -15.73 2.70 -14.93
CA ALA A 327 -14.94 2.63 -16.16
C ALA A 327 -15.07 1.23 -16.77
N ASP A 328 -15.55 1.18 -18.01
CA ASP A 328 -15.75 -0.05 -18.76
C ASP A 328 -14.56 -0.33 -19.66
N ILE A 329 -14.09 -1.58 -19.64
CA ILE A 329 -12.97 -2.07 -20.44
C ILE A 329 -13.39 -3.39 -21.09
N GLU A 330 -13.37 -3.42 -22.42
CA GLU A 330 -13.60 -4.62 -23.22
C GLU A 330 -12.27 -5.10 -23.82
N PHE A 331 -12.08 -6.41 -23.83
CA PHE A 331 -10.88 -7.00 -24.41
C PHE A 331 -11.10 -8.45 -24.79
N GLU A 332 -10.37 -8.87 -25.82
CA GLU A 332 -10.23 -10.28 -26.18
C GLU A 332 -8.96 -10.82 -25.53
N ARG A 333 -9.04 -12.01 -24.93
CA ARG A 333 -7.91 -12.65 -24.27
C ARG A 333 -7.68 -14.02 -24.85
N THR A 334 -6.46 -14.24 -25.31
CA THR A 334 -5.92 -15.57 -25.59
C THR A 334 -5.12 -16.04 -24.38
N VAL A 335 -5.36 -17.26 -23.93
CA VAL A 335 -4.71 -17.87 -22.76
C VAL A 335 -4.06 -19.17 -23.17
N ALA A 336 -2.82 -19.39 -22.73
CA ALA A 336 -2.24 -20.71 -22.59
C ALA A 336 -1.99 -21.04 -21.11
N ASN A 337 -2.42 -22.22 -20.67
CA ASN A 337 -2.49 -22.56 -19.26
C ASN A 337 -1.97 -23.97 -18.96
N ASN A 338 -1.21 -24.08 -17.89
CA ASN A 338 -1.06 -25.28 -17.08
C ASN A 338 -1.70 -25.01 -15.70
N PRO A 339 -2.83 -25.67 -15.36
CA PRO A 339 -3.56 -25.42 -14.12
C PRO A 339 -2.74 -25.55 -12.83
N GLU A 340 -1.63 -26.30 -12.87
CA GLU A 340 -0.80 -26.55 -11.70
C GLU A 340 0.34 -25.54 -11.53
N THR A 341 0.78 -24.88 -12.62
CA THR A 341 2.05 -24.14 -12.63
C THR A 341 1.91 -22.69 -13.11
N LEU A 342 1.71 -22.49 -14.41
CA LEU A 342 1.84 -21.22 -15.10
C LEU A 342 0.67 -20.98 -16.07
N LEU A 343 0.25 -19.72 -16.13
CA LEU A 343 -0.68 -19.23 -17.12
C LEU A 343 -0.07 -18.01 -17.80
N ILE A 344 -0.02 -18.01 -19.13
CA ILE A 344 0.30 -16.85 -19.95
C ILE A 344 -0.95 -16.42 -20.70
N SER A 345 -1.19 -15.13 -20.76
CA SER A 345 -2.29 -14.59 -21.55
C SER A 345 -1.89 -13.33 -22.27
N THR A 346 -2.38 -13.15 -23.48
CA THR A 346 -2.29 -11.90 -24.23
C THR A 346 -3.67 -11.31 -24.39
N ASP A 347 -3.80 -10.02 -24.08
CA ASP A 347 -5.04 -9.28 -24.14
C ASP A 347 -4.95 -8.24 -25.26
N LYS A 348 -5.94 -8.24 -26.13
CA LYS A 348 -6.19 -7.21 -27.13
C LYS A 348 -7.27 -6.28 -26.59
N VAL A 349 -6.88 -5.09 -26.13
CA VAL A 349 -7.78 -4.16 -25.46
C VAL A 349 -8.33 -3.14 -26.45
N HIS A 350 -9.66 -3.06 -26.52
CA HIS A 350 -10.40 -2.12 -27.35
C HIS A 350 -11.33 -1.30 -26.44
N GLN A 351 -11.13 0.01 -26.33
CA GLN A 351 -12.05 0.86 -25.54
C GLN A 351 -12.46 2.08 -26.35
N GLY A 352 -13.62 2.03 -27.02
CA GLY A 352 -14.19 3.17 -27.74
C GLY A 352 -13.19 3.86 -28.68
N ASN A 353 -12.96 5.16 -28.45
CA ASN A 353 -12.01 5.99 -29.21
C ASN A 353 -10.54 5.88 -28.75
N SER A 354 -10.24 5.12 -27.68
CA SER A 354 -8.87 4.92 -27.22
C SER A 354 -8.08 4.06 -28.21
N ARG A 355 -6.76 4.28 -28.28
CA ARG A 355 -5.89 3.49 -29.15
C ARG A 355 -5.86 2.03 -28.68
N LEU A 356 -6.06 1.10 -29.61
CA LEU A 356 -5.84 -0.34 -29.44
C LEU A 356 -4.47 -0.59 -28.80
N PHE A 357 -4.40 -1.39 -27.74
CA PHE A 357 -3.12 -1.80 -27.15
C PHE A 357 -3.15 -3.27 -26.71
N TYR A 358 -1.96 -3.83 -26.56
CA TYR A 358 -1.76 -5.24 -26.27
C TYR A 358 -1.04 -5.44 -24.94
N VAL A 359 -1.50 -6.39 -24.15
CA VAL A 359 -0.93 -6.69 -22.82
C VAL A 359 -0.64 -8.17 -22.70
N ALA A 360 0.58 -8.55 -22.32
CA ALA A 360 0.86 -9.90 -21.85
C ALA A 360 0.78 -9.96 -20.31
N GLU A 361 0.18 -11.02 -19.78
CA GLU A 361 0.16 -11.34 -18.36
C GLU A 361 0.70 -12.75 -18.14
N VAL A 362 1.79 -12.88 -17.37
CA VAL A 362 2.32 -14.16 -16.89
C VAL A 362 1.87 -14.35 -15.45
N LYS A 363 1.28 -15.48 -15.11
CA LYS A 363 0.79 -15.81 -13.77
C LYS A 363 1.36 -17.12 -13.28
N VAL A 364 1.72 -17.17 -12.00
CA VAL A 364 2.07 -18.40 -11.29
C VAL A 364 1.37 -18.45 -9.94
N TYR A 365 1.02 -19.64 -9.47
CA TYR A 365 0.31 -19.79 -8.20
C TYR A 365 1.24 -19.93 -7.00
N LYS A 366 2.42 -20.52 -7.19
CA LYS A 366 3.39 -20.80 -6.10
C LYS A 366 4.86 -20.60 -6.51
N ASP A 367 5.22 -20.87 -7.76
CA ASP A 367 6.62 -20.95 -8.18
C ASP A 367 7.16 -19.61 -8.71
N THR A 368 7.83 -18.86 -7.83
CA THR A 368 8.51 -17.61 -8.16
C THR A 368 9.68 -17.80 -9.14
N GLY A 369 10.33 -18.97 -9.12
CA GLY A 369 11.42 -19.30 -10.02
C GLY A 369 10.93 -19.46 -11.46
N LEU A 370 9.81 -20.17 -11.64
CA LEU A 370 9.14 -20.32 -12.93
C LEU A 370 8.68 -18.97 -13.49
N LEU A 371 8.09 -18.11 -12.64
CA LEU A 371 7.71 -16.76 -13.04
C LEU A 371 8.92 -15.97 -13.53
N ARG A 372 10.05 -16.02 -12.81
CA ARG A 372 11.28 -15.33 -13.24
C ARG A 372 11.75 -15.81 -14.60
N LYS A 373 11.75 -17.12 -14.85
CA LYS A 373 12.14 -17.69 -16.15
C LYS A 373 11.23 -17.22 -17.28
N ALA A 374 9.91 -17.22 -17.04
CA ALA A 374 8.93 -16.69 -17.98
C ALA A 374 9.10 -15.19 -18.25
N MET A 375 9.32 -14.39 -17.21
CA MET A 375 9.60 -12.95 -17.34
C MET A 375 10.90 -12.69 -18.10
N ARG A 376 11.94 -13.50 -17.86
CA ARG A 376 13.19 -13.41 -18.62
C ARG A 376 12.99 -13.75 -20.09
N LEU A 377 12.22 -14.79 -20.39
CA LEU A 377 11.93 -15.18 -21.76
C LEU A 377 11.22 -14.05 -22.50
N ILE A 378 10.14 -13.51 -21.93
CA ILE A 378 9.34 -12.49 -22.61
C ILE A 378 10.14 -11.20 -22.85
N MET A 379 10.92 -10.75 -21.86
CA MET A 379 11.76 -9.55 -21.97
C MET A 379 12.95 -9.70 -22.90
N ASN A 380 13.44 -10.94 -23.12
CA ASN A 380 14.53 -11.20 -24.07
C ASN A 380 14.07 -11.37 -25.51
N LYS A 381 12.89 -11.96 -25.71
CA LYS A 381 12.41 -12.36 -27.04
C LYS A 381 11.51 -11.33 -27.69
N PHE A 382 10.85 -10.49 -26.90
CA PHE A 382 9.83 -9.58 -27.40
C PHE A 382 10.12 -8.13 -27.00
N PRO A 383 9.77 -7.16 -27.87
CA PRO A 383 9.85 -5.74 -27.56
C PRO A 383 8.70 -5.35 -26.62
N VAL A 384 8.90 -5.64 -25.33
CA VAL A 384 7.91 -5.39 -24.28
C VAL A 384 8.47 -4.49 -23.19
N VAL A 385 7.58 -3.75 -22.54
CA VAL A 385 7.90 -3.03 -21.29
C VAL A 385 7.10 -3.60 -20.15
N GLN A 386 7.80 -3.92 -19.05
CA GLN A 386 7.14 -4.37 -17.84
C GLN A 386 6.35 -3.23 -17.21
N THR A 387 5.14 -3.51 -16.74
CA THR A 387 4.29 -2.51 -16.09
C THR A 387 3.52 -3.09 -14.90
N THR A 388 3.26 -2.26 -13.91
CA THR A 388 2.36 -2.55 -12.78
C THR A 388 0.97 -1.93 -12.95
N TYR A 389 0.77 -1.12 -13.99
CA TYR A 389 -0.51 -0.48 -14.27
C TYR A 389 -1.54 -1.50 -14.76
N GLY A 390 -2.79 -1.33 -14.35
CA GLY A 390 -3.93 -2.12 -14.81
C GLY A 390 -4.42 -1.66 -16.19
N LYS A 391 -5.19 -2.49 -16.88
CA LYS A 391 -5.76 -2.14 -18.20
C LYS A 391 -6.56 -0.83 -18.18
N GLN A 392 -7.37 -0.62 -17.14
CA GLN A 392 -8.12 0.63 -16.95
C GLN A 392 -7.20 1.84 -16.82
N GLU A 393 -6.12 1.73 -16.05
CA GLU A 393 -5.14 2.81 -15.83
C GLU A 393 -4.43 3.17 -17.15
N ILE A 394 -4.05 2.16 -17.94
CA ILE A 394 -3.43 2.33 -19.26
C ILE A 394 -4.42 2.95 -20.26
N ALA A 395 -5.68 2.48 -20.28
CA ALA A 395 -6.67 2.95 -21.23
C ALA A 395 -7.09 4.41 -20.96
N LEU A 396 -7.23 4.79 -19.68
CA LEU A 396 -7.48 6.17 -19.27
C LEU A 396 -6.34 7.11 -19.66
N ALA A 397 -5.09 6.67 -19.50
CA ALA A 397 -3.94 7.44 -19.97
C ALA A 397 -4.01 7.69 -21.49
N ASN A 398 -4.38 6.67 -22.28
CA ASN A 398 -4.51 6.73 -23.74
C ASN A 398 -5.72 7.51 -24.28
N THR A 399 -6.53 8.12 -23.42
CA THR A 399 -7.72 8.90 -23.81
C THR A 399 -7.46 10.43 -23.75
N ILE A 400 -6.36 10.85 -23.14
CA ILE A 400 -5.84 12.23 -23.10
C ILE A 400 -4.90 12.41 -24.29
#